data_AF-A0A150FVW7-F1
#
_entry.id   AF-A0A150FVW7-F1
#
_cell.length_a   1.000
_cell.length_b   1.000
_cell.length_c   1.000
_cell.angle_alpha   90.00
_cell.angle_beta   90.00
_cell.angle_gamma   90.00
#
_symmetry.space_group_name_H-M   'P 1'
#
loop_
_entity.id
_entity.type
_entity.pdbx_description
1 polymer ?
#
loop_
_entity_poly.entity_id
_entity_poly.type
_entity_poly.pdbx_seq_one_letter_code
_entity_poly.pdbx_strand_id
1 'polypeptide(L)'
;MATDLVTSTFFLDSFALRQWDGPNYGGTRVVYDKAAFVQRIQEEFDKGAPLVDGYAPFCKHVFVPNFVGARLGALSITDDNRPKLRSGYTKRRPEELAVLTRWWPE
;
A
#
# COMPACT_ATOMS: atom_id res chain seq x y z
N MET A 1 -1.32 17.68 16.04
CA MET A 1 -1.12 17.03 14.72
C MET A 1 -0.19 15.86 14.96
N ALA A 2 -0.55 14.64 14.54
CA ALA A 2 0.10 13.40 14.96
C ALA A 2 1.61 13.43 14.67
N THR A 3 2.41 13.69 15.69
CA THR A 3 3.87 13.77 15.64
C THR A 3 4.53 12.43 15.34
N ASP A 4 3.78 11.34 15.43
CA ASP A 4 4.34 9.99 15.51
C ASP A 4 4.30 9.24 14.16
N LEU A 5 3.75 9.87 13.10
CA LEU A 5 3.71 9.33 11.74
C LEU A 5 4.85 9.83 10.85
N VAL A 6 5.84 10.49 11.43
CA VAL A 6 6.97 11.13 10.74
C VAL A 6 8.27 10.70 11.41
N THR A 7 9.27 10.35 10.62
CA THR A 7 10.66 10.12 11.04
C THR A 7 11.57 11.10 10.29
N SER A 8 12.90 10.94 10.44
CA SER A 8 13.87 11.79 9.73
C SER A 8 13.79 11.66 8.21
N THR A 9 13.46 10.48 7.69
CA THR A 9 13.41 10.20 6.24
C THR A 9 12.00 9.96 5.70
N PHE A 10 11.13 9.34 6.48
CA PHE A 10 9.82 8.88 6.01
C PHE A 10 8.68 9.54 6.76
N PHE A 11 7.51 9.60 6.12
CA PHE A 11 6.26 9.91 6.78
C PHE A 11 5.11 9.13 6.17
N LEU A 12 4.06 8.88 6.94
CA LEU A 12 2.85 8.23 6.44
C LEU A 12 1.86 9.27 5.94
N ASP A 13 1.79 9.44 4.62
CA ASP A 13 0.83 10.35 3.99
C ASP A 13 -0.63 9.89 4.21
N SER A 14 -1.54 10.86 4.27
CA SER A 14 -2.99 10.64 4.40
C SER A 14 -3.56 9.68 3.33
N PHE A 15 -2.96 9.61 2.13
CA PHE A 15 -3.34 8.68 1.07
C PHE A 15 -3.11 7.22 1.42
N ALA A 16 -2.03 6.93 2.16
CA ALA A 16 -1.65 5.59 2.56
C ALA A 16 -2.55 5.04 3.68
N LEU A 17 -3.15 5.90 4.50
CA LEU A 17 -4.03 5.48 5.62
C LEU A 17 -5.19 4.57 5.19
N ARG A 18 -5.61 4.66 3.92
CA ARG A 18 -6.63 3.77 3.35
C ARG A 18 -6.24 2.28 3.37
N GLN A 19 -4.95 1.95 3.46
CA GLN A 19 -4.46 0.57 3.63
C GLN A 19 -4.79 -0.03 5.00
N TRP A 20 -5.01 0.82 6.01
CA TRP A 20 -5.44 0.43 7.35
C TRP A 20 -6.95 0.57 7.50
N ASP A 21 -7.45 1.76 7.18
CA ASP A 21 -8.77 2.21 7.62
C ASP A 21 -9.83 2.13 6.50
N GLY A 22 -9.42 1.83 5.27
CA GLY A 22 -10.31 1.77 4.11
C GLY A 22 -11.12 0.47 4.11
N PRO A 23 -12.44 0.49 4.40
CA PRO A 23 -13.25 -0.73 4.46
C PRO A 23 -13.27 -1.46 3.10
N ASN A 24 -13.24 -0.70 2.01
CA ASN A 24 -13.26 -1.19 0.62
C ASN A 24 -11.89 -1.08 -0.07
N TYR A 25 -10.79 -1.09 0.69
CA TYR A 25 -9.46 -1.01 0.09
C TYR A 25 -9.11 -2.32 -0.61
N GLY A 26 -9.12 -2.30 -1.94
CA GLY A 26 -8.87 -3.48 -2.78
C GLY A 26 -7.40 -3.84 -2.99
N GLY A 27 -6.47 -3.16 -2.31
CA GLY A 27 -5.03 -3.46 -2.40
C GLY A 27 -4.51 -4.21 -1.17
N THR A 28 -3.19 -4.17 -0.98
CA THR A 28 -2.54 -4.72 0.22
C THR A 28 -3.00 -4.03 1.50
N ARG A 29 -3.77 -4.74 2.34
CA ARG A 29 -4.19 -4.27 3.66
C ARG A 29 -3.08 -4.48 4.68
N VAL A 30 -2.95 -3.53 5.61
CA VAL A 30 -1.94 -3.58 6.68
C VAL A 30 -2.64 -3.58 8.03
N VAL A 31 -2.30 -4.58 8.87
CA VAL A 31 -2.75 -4.67 10.26
C VAL A 31 -1.53 -4.52 11.15
N TYR A 32 -1.16 -3.28 11.44
CA TYR A 32 0.01 -2.92 12.24
C TYR A 32 -0.19 -1.52 12.82
N ASP A 33 0.45 -1.19 13.94
CA ASP A 33 0.40 0.19 14.45
C ASP A 33 1.05 1.16 13.45
N LYS A 34 0.39 2.29 13.18
CA LYS A 34 0.80 3.20 12.11
C LYS A 34 2.12 3.90 12.43
N ALA A 35 2.34 4.32 13.68
CA ALA A 35 3.57 4.98 14.09
C ALA A 35 4.73 3.98 14.12
N ALA A 36 4.51 2.81 14.71
CA ALA A 36 5.48 1.72 14.72
C ALA A 36 5.84 1.25 13.31
N PHE A 37 4.89 1.30 12.35
CA PHE A 37 5.18 0.98 10.95
C PHE A 37 6.24 1.93 10.38
N VAL A 38 6.04 3.25 10.49
CA VAL A 38 6.98 4.25 9.94
C VAL A 38 8.35 4.14 10.63
N GLN A 39 8.38 3.95 11.95
CA GLN A 39 9.62 3.71 12.68
C GLN A 39 10.34 2.46 12.18
N ARG A 40 9.62 1.36 11.96
CA ARG A 40 10.21 0.13 11.43
C ARG A 40 10.78 0.30 10.02
N ILE A 41 10.15 1.12 9.18
CA ILE A 41 10.71 1.47 7.86
C ILE A 41 11.99 2.29 8.00
N GLN A 42 12.02 3.28 8.91
CA GLN A 42 13.22 4.06 9.19
C GLN A 42 14.37 3.16 9.66
N GLU A 43 14.12 2.23 10.57
CA GLU A 43 15.14 1.29 11.05
C GLU A 43 15.74 0.44 9.92
N GLU A 44 14.93 -0.01 8.96
CA GLU A 44 15.44 -0.78 7.82
C GLU A 44 16.27 0.08 6.85
N PHE A 45 15.90 1.35 6.68
CA PHE A 45 16.70 2.31 5.93
C PHE A 45 18.04 2.60 6.63
N ASP A 46 18.02 2.81 7.95
CA ASP A 46 19.23 3.08 8.76
C ASP A 46 20.19 1.87 8.76
N LYS A 47 19.67 0.65 8.59
CA LYS A 47 20.46 -0.57 8.37
C LYS A 47 21.08 -0.67 6.97
N GLY A 48 20.77 0.25 6.08
CA GLY A 48 21.35 0.35 4.74
C GLY A 48 20.43 -0.09 3.60
N ALA A 49 19.11 -0.26 3.82
CA ALA A 49 18.19 -0.48 2.70
C ALA A 49 18.20 0.75 1.77
N PRO A 50 18.57 0.61 0.48
CA PRO A 50 18.74 1.77 -0.39
C PRO A 50 17.40 2.37 -0.84
N LEU A 51 17.40 3.68 -1.11
CA LEU A 51 16.35 4.30 -1.90
C LEU A 51 16.57 3.99 -3.37
N VAL A 52 15.59 3.30 -3.97
CA VAL A 52 15.59 2.94 -5.38
C VAL A 52 14.73 3.94 -6.15
N ASP A 53 15.19 4.35 -7.32
CA ASP A 53 14.44 5.26 -8.19
C ASP A 53 13.12 4.64 -8.65
N GLY A 54 12.04 5.40 -8.49
CA GLY A 54 10.73 5.09 -9.04
C GLY A 54 10.56 5.63 -10.45
N TYR A 55 9.31 5.83 -10.85
CA TYR A 55 8.97 6.23 -12.22
C TYR A 55 9.32 7.69 -12.56
N ALA A 56 9.66 8.52 -11.56
CA ALA A 56 9.95 9.95 -11.71
C ALA A 56 10.95 10.41 -10.63
N PRO A 57 11.65 11.55 -10.79
CA PRO A 57 12.68 11.99 -9.85
C PRO A 57 12.22 12.14 -8.38
N PHE A 58 10.94 12.48 -8.16
CA PHE A 58 10.33 12.61 -6.84
C PHE A 58 9.82 11.29 -6.24
N CYS A 59 9.79 10.21 -7.03
CA CYS A 59 9.29 8.91 -6.59
C CYS A 59 10.47 8.01 -6.23
N LYS A 60 10.52 7.57 -4.96
CA LYS A 60 11.53 6.65 -4.44
C LYS A 60 10.85 5.44 -3.80
N HIS A 61 11.54 4.31 -3.79
CA HIS A 61 11.10 3.08 -3.14
C HIS A 61 12.14 2.63 -2.12
N VAL A 62 11.68 2.05 -1.02
CA VAL A 62 12.51 1.24 -0.11
C VAL A 62 11.87 -0.14 -0.04
N PHE A 63 12.68 -1.19 -0.21
CA PHE A 63 12.22 -2.57 -0.17
C PHE A 63 12.68 -3.19 1.15
N VAL A 64 11.73 -3.67 1.95
CA VAL A 64 12.01 -4.22 3.29
C VAL A 64 11.36 -5.61 3.44
N PRO A 65 11.86 -6.47 4.34
CA PRO A 65 11.19 -7.72 4.67
C PRO A 65 9.75 -7.48 5.12
N ASN A 66 8.83 -8.38 4.76
CA ASN A 66 7.42 -8.28 5.15
C ASN A 66 7.22 -8.60 6.64
N PHE A 67 7.46 -7.62 7.51
CA PHE A 67 7.31 -7.75 8.96
C PHE A 67 5.86 -7.66 9.45
N VAL A 68 4.95 -7.15 8.63
CA VAL A 68 3.52 -7.01 8.97
C VAL A 68 2.67 -8.22 8.55
N GLY A 69 3.27 -9.21 7.88
CA GLY A 69 2.55 -10.37 7.36
C GLY A 69 1.49 -10.00 6.32
N ALA A 70 1.70 -8.90 5.58
CA ALA A 70 0.77 -8.43 4.57
C ALA A 70 0.59 -9.50 3.48
N ARG A 71 -0.66 -9.76 3.09
CA ARG A 71 -0.99 -10.66 1.98
C ARG A 71 -0.83 -9.93 0.65
N LEU A 72 -0.52 -10.68 -0.39
CA LEU A 72 -0.40 -10.14 -1.74
C LEU A 72 -1.78 -9.66 -2.24
N GLY A 73 -1.88 -8.40 -2.65
CA GLY A 73 -3.11 -7.79 -3.18
C GLY A 73 -3.41 -8.11 -4.66
N ALA A 74 -2.67 -9.03 -5.27
CA ALA A 74 -2.84 -9.43 -6.66
C ALA A 74 -2.54 -10.92 -6.83
N LEU A 75 -3.27 -11.58 -7.73
CA LEU A 75 -3.03 -12.98 -8.11
C LEU A 75 -2.80 -13.05 -9.62
N SER A 76 -2.01 -14.03 -10.06
CA SER A 76 -1.91 -14.33 -11.49
C SER A 76 -3.25 -14.83 -12.01
N ILE A 77 -3.68 -14.35 -13.18
CA ILE A 77 -4.89 -14.85 -13.84
C ILE A 77 -4.56 -16.19 -14.50
N THR A 78 -5.30 -17.23 -14.12
CA THR A 78 -5.28 -18.57 -14.73
C THR A 78 -6.66 -18.87 -15.31
N ASP A 79 -6.77 -19.90 -16.13
CA ASP A 79 -8.08 -20.28 -16.68
C ASP A 79 -9.07 -20.71 -15.59
N ASP A 80 -8.57 -21.33 -14.51
CA ASP A 80 -9.39 -21.74 -13.36
C ASP A 80 -9.94 -20.56 -12.54
N ASN A 81 -9.19 -19.45 -12.44
CA ASN A 81 -9.58 -18.31 -11.62
C ASN A 81 -10.15 -17.13 -12.42
N ARG A 82 -10.00 -17.13 -13.76
CA ARG A 82 -10.54 -16.11 -14.66
C ARG A 82 -12.06 -15.92 -14.50
N PRO A 83 -12.89 -16.98 -14.38
CA PRO A 83 -14.34 -16.82 -14.18
C PRO A 83 -14.72 -16.16 -12.85
N LYS A 84 -13.79 -16.13 -11.88
CA LYS A 84 -14.00 -15.53 -10.55
C LYS A 84 -13.74 -14.02 -10.54
N LEU A 85 -13.17 -13.45 -11.63
CA LEU A 85 -12.97 -12.02 -11.73
C LEU A 85 -14.31 -11.28 -11.71
N ARG A 86 -14.27 -10.09 -11.10
CA ARG A 86 -15.31 -9.07 -11.14
C ARG A 86 -14.73 -7.83 -11.81
N SER A 87 -15.59 -7.02 -12.40
CA SER A 87 -15.22 -5.74 -12.99
C SER A 87 -16.32 -4.71 -12.78
N GLY A 88 -15.94 -3.44 -12.70
CA GLY A 88 -16.87 -2.34 -12.51
C GLY A 88 -16.16 -1.00 -12.44
N TYR A 89 -16.91 0.09 -12.35
CA TYR A 89 -16.35 1.43 -12.16
C TYR A 89 -16.16 1.70 -10.68
N THR A 90 -14.91 1.89 -10.24
CA THR A 90 -14.56 2.11 -8.84
C THR A 90 -13.76 3.40 -8.67
N LYS A 91 -13.86 4.01 -7.49
CA LYS A 91 -13.10 5.20 -7.10
C LYS A 91 -12.10 4.83 -6.01
N ARG A 92 -10.92 5.44 -6.01
CA ARG A 92 -9.96 5.27 -4.90
C ARG A 92 -10.29 6.23 -3.75
N ARG A 93 -10.83 7.40 -4.06
CA ARG A 93 -11.27 8.42 -3.11
C ARG A 93 -12.57 9.10 -3.58
N PRO A 94 -13.39 9.68 -2.70
CA PRO A 94 -14.65 10.31 -3.08
C PRO A 94 -14.51 11.40 -4.14
N GLU A 95 -13.40 12.13 -4.10
CA GLU A 95 -13.09 13.28 -4.98
C GLU A 95 -12.63 12.87 -6.38
N GLU A 96 -12.29 11.58 -6.60
CA GLU A 96 -11.85 11.08 -7.89
C GLU A 96 -13.05 10.62 -8.76
N LEU A 97 -12.87 10.68 -10.09
CA LEU A 97 -13.78 10.02 -11.03
C LEU A 97 -13.63 8.51 -10.97
N ALA A 98 -14.72 7.79 -11.19
CA ALA A 98 -14.69 6.34 -11.21
C ALA A 98 -14.00 5.86 -12.49
N VAL A 99 -13.15 4.84 -12.34
CA VAL A 99 -12.44 4.21 -13.46
C VAL A 99 -12.79 2.73 -13.53
N LEU A 100 -12.75 2.16 -14.74
CA LEU A 100 -12.97 0.72 -14.93
C LEU A 100 -11.86 -0.07 -14.25
N THR A 101 -12.23 -0.96 -13.34
CA THR A 101 -11.32 -1.85 -12.62
C THR A 101 -11.79 -3.29 -12.69
N ARG A 102 -10.88 -4.21 -12.34
CA ARG A 102 -11.18 -5.64 -12.15
C ARG A 102 -10.49 -6.17 -10.90
N TRP A 103 -11.12 -7.11 -10.22
CA TRP A 103 -10.62 -7.68 -8.96
C TRP A 103 -11.17 -9.09 -8.73
N TRP A 104 -10.56 -9.85 -7.82
CA TRP A 104 -11.20 -11.02 -7.21
C TRP A 104 -11.96 -10.56 -5.95
N PRO A 105 -13.19 -11.04 -5.71
CA PRO A 105 -13.90 -10.78 -4.46
C PRO A 105 -13.18 -11.48 -3.29
N GLU A 106 -13.37 -10.93 -2.07
CA GLU A 106 -12.87 -11.53 -0.81
C GLU A 106 -13.47 -12.92 -0.54
#